data_AF-A0A538MZU4-F1
#
_entry.id   AF-A0A538MZU4-F1
#
_cell.length_a   1.000
_cell.length_b   1.000
_cell.length_c   1.000
_cell.angle_alpha   90.00
_cell.angle_beta   90.00
_cell.angle_gamma   90.00
#
_symmetry.space_group_name_H-M   'P 1'
#
loop_
_entity.id
_entity.type
_entity.pdbx_description
1 polymer ?
#
loop_
_entity_poly.entity_id
_entity_poly.type
_entity_poly.pdbx_seq_one_letter_code
_entity_poly.pdbx_strand_id
1 'polypeptide(L)'
;MAFRYLPLWPFDSVADAAEWQKEANPGGHQPWHLSAELTALAFTNGYLQFTTVDRALSTKVRGDQAWVTVGYRLPNGADSAAAVLHLTLIGRGDQRPWEVVGSEDTTLSLTTPAYGARVSSPVTAGGRITGVDESLRVQVRGTASTAPLGEVAGIAAGGQNQPWSATVPFAAADGTVRTLVVSTASHINEGIGRFAITGVRVG
;
A
#
# COMPACT_ATOMS: atom_id res chain seq x y z
N MET A 1 19.31 14.75 2.87
CA MET A 1 17.97 15.37 3.02
C MET A 1 17.16 14.57 4.03
N ALA A 2 16.20 15.20 4.73
CA ALA A 2 15.30 14.49 5.64
C ALA A 2 14.18 13.78 4.85
N PHE A 3 13.83 12.57 5.25
CA PHE A 3 12.71 11.80 4.69
C PHE A 3 11.39 12.53 4.98
N ARG A 4 10.55 12.75 3.95
CA ARG A 4 9.36 13.61 4.04
C ARG A 4 8.03 12.86 4.02
N TYR A 5 8.08 11.54 3.96
CA TYR A 5 6.93 10.67 3.85
C TYR A 5 6.69 9.92 5.16
N LEU A 6 5.48 9.40 5.33
CA LEU A 6 5.19 8.35 6.30
C LEU A 6 5.70 7.03 5.73
N PRO A 7 6.62 6.35 6.43
CA PRO A 7 6.99 4.99 6.07
C PRO A 7 5.82 4.06 6.41
N LEU A 8 5.37 3.28 5.44
CA LEU A 8 4.28 2.33 5.58
C LEU A 8 4.76 0.88 5.60
N TRP A 9 5.83 0.59 4.86
CA TRP A 9 6.46 -0.73 4.76
C TRP A 9 7.76 -0.66 3.93
N PRO A 10 8.83 -1.37 4.31
CA PRO A 10 8.91 -2.33 5.41
C PRO A 10 9.29 -1.73 6.76
N PHE A 11 9.65 -0.45 6.82
CA PHE A 11 10.19 0.15 8.04
C PHE A 11 9.12 0.94 8.80
N ASP A 12 9.21 0.93 10.14
CA ASP A 12 8.38 1.79 11.00
C ASP A 12 8.87 3.24 11.01
N SER A 13 10.16 3.44 10.76
CA SER A 13 10.81 4.73 10.83
C SER A 13 12.08 4.81 9.99
N VAL A 14 12.57 6.05 9.83
CA VAL A 14 13.91 6.31 9.25
C VAL A 14 15.02 5.69 10.11
N ALA A 15 14.81 5.59 11.42
CA ALA A 15 15.79 4.98 12.32
C ALA A 15 15.88 3.47 12.07
N ASP A 16 14.75 2.78 11.90
CA ASP A 16 14.72 1.34 11.62
C ASP A 16 15.37 1.02 10.27
N ALA A 17 15.10 1.83 9.25
CA ALA A 17 15.80 1.72 7.98
C ALA A 17 17.31 1.92 8.13
N ALA A 18 17.74 2.87 8.97
CA ALA A 18 19.16 3.13 9.20
C ALA A 18 19.84 2.00 9.99
N GLU A 19 19.16 1.39 10.97
CA GLU A 19 19.68 0.22 11.68
C GLU A 19 19.79 -0.99 10.74
N TRP A 20 18.77 -1.24 9.91
CA TRP A 20 18.81 -2.28 8.87
C TRP A 20 20.01 -2.09 7.92
N GLN A 21 20.28 -0.85 7.50
CA GLN A 21 21.44 -0.54 6.65
C GLN A 21 22.78 -0.82 7.35
N LYS A 22 22.87 -0.65 8.68
CA LYS A 22 24.09 -0.95 9.44
C LYS A 22 24.32 -2.45 9.57
N GLU A 23 23.28 -3.20 9.93
CA GLU A 23 23.35 -4.66 10.12
C GLU A 23 23.69 -5.41 8.84
N ALA A 24 23.22 -4.91 7.70
CA ALA A 24 23.46 -5.54 6.41
C ALA A 24 24.90 -5.43 5.90
N ASN A 25 25.76 -4.66 6.58
CA ASN A 25 27.18 -4.55 6.26
C ASN A 25 28.03 -5.33 7.29
N PRO A 26 28.65 -6.49 6.96
CA PRO A 26 28.81 -7.13 5.64
C PRO A 26 27.87 -8.33 5.36
N GLY A 27 26.78 -8.50 6.13
CA GLY A 27 25.95 -9.71 6.17
C GLY A 27 25.12 -10.07 4.93
N GLY A 28 25.04 -9.18 3.92
CA GLY A 28 24.30 -9.43 2.69
C GLY A 28 22.82 -9.05 2.79
N HIS A 29 22.36 -8.19 1.88
CA HIS A 29 20.98 -7.72 1.81
C HIS A 29 20.04 -8.80 1.26
N GLN A 30 18.76 -8.81 1.65
CA GLN A 30 17.76 -9.43 0.77
C GLN A 30 17.65 -8.55 -0.50
N PRO A 31 17.94 -9.06 -1.71
CA PRO A 31 18.13 -8.23 -2.91
C PRO A 31 16.91 -7.38 -3.27
N TRP A 32 15.72 -7.77 -2.82
CA TRP A 32 14.48 -7.09 -3.15
C TRP A 32 14.40 -5.66 -2.63
N HIS A 33 15.01 -5.33 -1.49
CA HIS A 33 14.91 -3.99 -0.90
C HIS A 33 15.54 -2.87 -1.76
N LEU A 34 16.46 -3.23 -2.67
CA LEU A 34 17.12 -2.28 -3.58
C LEU A 34 16.38 -2.14 -4.94
N SER A 35 15.34 -2.94 -5.18
CA SER A 35 14.49 -2.84 -6.36
C SER A 35 13.10 -2.34 -5.96
N ALA A 36 12.66 -1.25 -6.58
CA ALA A 36 11.32 -0.72 -6.34
C ALA A 36 10.25 -1.76 -6.72
N GLU A 37 10.46 -2.54 -7.79
CA GLU A 37 9.55 -3.60 -8.23
C GLU A 37 9.42 -4.71 -7.19
N LEU A 38 10.56 -5.24 -6.73
CA LEU A 38 10.55 -6.36 -5.80
C LEU A 38 9.99 -5.94 -4.44
N THR A 39 10.29 -4.72 -3.97
CA THR A 39 9.64 -4.14 -2.78
C THR A 39 8.13 -3.99 -2.95
N ALA A 40 7.66 -3.45 -4.09
CA ALA A 40 6.24 -3.29 -4.37
C ALA A 40 5.49 -4.63 -4.40
N LEU A 41 6.12 -5.66 -4.97
CA LEU A 41 5.58 -7.02 -4.99
C LEU A 41 5.57 -7.66 -3.61
N ALA A 42 6.67 -7.57 -2.85
CA ALA A 42 6.75 -8.09 -1.49
C ALA A 42 5.71 -7.43 -0.55
N PHE A 43 5.49 -6.12 -0.71
CA PHE A 43 4.41 -5.41 -0.03
C PHE A 43 3.03 -5.97 -0.40
N THR A 44 2.79 -6.20 -1.69
CA THR A 44 1.45 -6.58 -2.18
C THR A 44 1.14 -8.06 -1.89
N ASN A 45 2.02 -8.99 -2.27
CA ASN A 45 1.79 -10.42 -2.13
C ASN A 45 2.12 -10.95 -0.72
N GLY A 46 3.10 -10.35 -0.05
CA GLY A 46 3.61 -10.81 1.23
C GLY A 46 2.99 -10.05 2.39
N TYR A 47 2.96 -8.72 2.37
CA TYR A 47 2.41 -7.95 3.48
C TYR A 47 0.88 -7.81 3.40
N LEU A 48 0.33 -7.41 2.25
CA LEU A 48 -1.12 -7.31 2.06
C LEU A 48 -1.80 -8.66 1.82
N GLN A 49 -1.03 -9.70 1.48
CA GLN A 49 -1.52 -11.05 1.14
C GLN A 49 -2.40 -11.07 -0.13
N PHE A 50 -2.20 -10.11 -1.04
CA PHE A 50 -2.87 -10.06 -2.34
C PHE A 50 -2.12 -10.93 -3.35
N THR A 51 -2.10 -12.24 -3.10
CA THR A 51 -1.25 -13.21 -3.79
C THR A 51 -1.50 -13.33 -5.30
N THR A 52 -2.70 -12.96 -5.77
CA THR A 52 -3.02 -12.94 -7.20
C THR A 52 -2.40 -11.76 -7.93
N VAL A 53 -1.96 -10.72 -7.22
CA VAL A 53 -1.23 -9.57 -7.80
C VAL A 53 0.26 -9.88 -7.69
N ASP A 54 0.80 -10.48 -8.74
CA ASP A 54 2.07 -11.19 -8.71
C ASP A 54 3.16 -10.53 -9.58
N ARG A 55 2.83 -9.45 -10.29
CA ARG A 55 3.73 -8.88 -11.31
C ARG A 55 3.80 -7.35 -11.25
N ALA A 56 5.01 -6.83 -11.40
CA ALA A 56 5.25 -5.43 -11.70
C ALA A 56 5.10 -5.25 -13.22
N LEU A 57 4.09 -4.48 -13.64
CA LEU A 57 3.75 -4.25 -15.04
C LEU A 57 4.56 -3.10 -15.65
N SER A 58 4.86 -2.09 -14.84
CA SER A 58 5.72 -0.97 -15.23
C SER A 58 6.28 -0.26 -14.00
N THR A 59 7.43 0.38 -14.19
CA THR A 59 8.08 1.18 -13.15
C THR A 59 8.52 2.51 -13.73
N LYS A 60 8.27 3.58 -12.98
CA LYS A 60 8.73 4.92 -13.31
C LYS A 60 9.50 5.48 -12.13
N VAL A 61 10.79 5.77 -12.33
CA VAL A 61 11.66 6.34 -11.30
C VAL A 61 11.90 7.82 -11.58
N ARG A 62 11.83 8.66 -10.54
CA ARG A 62 12.18 10.08 -10.59
C ARG A 62 12.94 10.48 -9.33
N GLY A 63 14.27 10.58 -9.44
CA GLY A 63 15.13 10.84 -8.29
C GLY A 63 14.94 9.76 -7.23
N ASP A 64 14.60 10.19 -6.01
CA ASP A 64 14.42 9.30 -4.86
C ASP A 64 13.01 8.65 -4.79
N GLN A 65 12.16 8.83 -5.81
CA GLN A 65 10.80 8.28 -5.84
C GLN A 65 10.60 7.31 -7.00
N ALA A 66 9.70 6.35 -6.82
CA ALA A 66 9.27 5.41 -7.83
C ALA A 66 7.75 5.18 -7.81
N TRP A 67 7.16 5.00 -8.99
CA TRP A 67 5.78 4.59 -9.18
C TRP A 67 5.78 3.23 -9.87
N VAL A 68 5.32 2.21 -9.16
CA VAL A 68 5.31 0.82 -9.64
C VAL A 68 3.87 0.40 -9.86
N THR A 69 3.52 0.13 -11.11
CA THR A 69 2.23 -0.48 -11.43
C THR A 69 2.32 -1.97 -11.13
N VAL A 70 1.58 -2.44 -10.13
CA VAL A 70 1.44 -3.87 -9.83
C VAL A 70 0.14 -4.40 -10.41
N GLY A 71 0.11 -5.66 -10.80
CA GLY A 71 -1.04 -6.26 -11.44
C GLY A 71 -0.87 -7.75 -11.68
N TYR A 72 -1.68 -8.28 -12.58
CA TYR A 72 -1.74 -9.69 -12.94
C TYR A 72 -2.04 -9.87 -14.42
N ARG A 73 -1.86 -11.08 -14.93
CA ARG A 73 -2.19 -11.43 -16.32
C ARG A 73 -3.58 -12.03 -16.40
N LEU A 74 -4.36 -11.55 -17.38
CA LEU A 74 -5.67 -12.08 -17.70
C LEU A 74 -5.54 -13.36 -18.56
N PRO A 75 -6.57 -14.22 -18.58
CA PRO A 75 -6.57 -15.46 -19.40
C PRO A 75 -6.36 -15.21 -20.90
N ASN A 76 -6.74 -14.03 -21.40
CA ASN A 76 -6.51 -13.62 -22.79
C ASN A 76 -5.08 -13.13 -23.06
N GLY A 77 -4.18 -13.21 -22.08
CA GLY A 77 -2.78 -12.79 -22.17
C GLY A 77 -2.52 -11.31 -21.91
N ALA A 78 -3.56 -10.48 -21.80
CA ALA A 78 -3.41 -9.05 -21.51
C ALA A 78 -3.05 -8.82 -20.03
N ASP A 79 -2.31 -7.74 -19.76
CA ASP A 79 -2.01 -7.34 -18.38
C ASP A 79 -3.14 -6.46 -17.82
N SER A 80 -3.48 -6.67 -16.55
CA SER A 80 -4.43 -5.85 -15.79
C SER A 80 -3.74 -5.28 -14.57
N ALA A 81 -3.70 -3.95 -14.46
CA ALA A 81 -3.19 -3.28 -13.26
C ALA A 81 -4.10 -3.57 -12.05
N ALA A 82 -3.56 -3.54 -10.84
CA ALA A 82 -4.34 -3.60 -9.61
C ALA A 82 -4.19 -2.27 -8.83
N ALA A 83 -2.98 -1.72 -8.81
CA ALA A 83 -2.66 -0.42 -8.22
C ALA A 83 -1.38 0.16 -8.83
N VAL A 84 -1.17 1.47 -8.62
CA VAL A 84 0.14 2.10 -8.80
C VAL A 84 0.66 2.45 -7.42
N LEU A 85 1.70 1.77 -6.96
CA LEU A 85 2.33 2.03 -5.66
C LEU A 85 3.36 3.14 -5.77
N HIS A 86 3.34 4.06 -4.82
CA HIS A 86 4.35 5.10 -4.67
C HIS A 86 5.37 4.65 -3.62
N LEU A 87 6.64 4.64 -4.02
CA LEU A 87 7.78 4.28 -3.18
C LEU A 87 8.79 5.42 -3.15
N THR A 88 9.59 5.48 -2.09
CA THR A 88 10.70 6.43 -1.96
C THR A 88 11.90 5.79 -1.28
N LEU A 89 13.10 6.28 -1.58
CA LEU A 89 14.31 5.84 -0.91
C LEU A 89 14.36 6.39 0.53
N ILE A 90 14.46 5.48 1.51
CA ILE A 90 14.60 5.81 2.93
C ILE A 90 16.03 5.54 3.40
N GLY A 91 16.50 6.24 4.43
CA GLY A 91 17.86 6.07 4.97
C GLY A 91 18.90 6.98 4.31
N ARG A 92 20.17 6.56 4.32
CA ARG A 92 21.32 7.37 3.85
C ARG A 92 22.25 6.57 2.91
N GLY A 93 23.00 7.30 2.07
CA GLY A 93 24.00 6.72 1.15
C GLY A 93 23.40 6.10 -0.11
N ASP A 94 24.19 5.23 -0.75
CA ASP A 94 23.86 4.66 -2.06
C ASP A 94 23.08 3.34 -1.99
N GLN A 95 23.05 2.71 -0.81
CA GLN A 95 22.28 1.49 -0.54
C GLN A 95 21.00 1.79 0.26
N ARG A 96 20.33 2.89 -0.08
CA ARG A 96 19.04 3.22 0.52
C ARG A 96 17.99 2.21 0.05
N PRO A 97 17.25 1.56 0.96
CA PRO A 97 16.15 0.70 0.55
C PRO A 97 14.94 1.52 0.09
N TRP A 98 14.09 0.89 -0.72
CA TRP A 98 12.79 1.42 -1.10
C TRP A 98 11.76 1.21 0.03
N GLU A 99 10.96 2.24 0.26
CA GLU A 99 9.89 2.31 1.25
C GLU A 99 8.57 2.61 0.54
N VAL A 100 7.54 1.82 0.78
CA VAL A 100 6.18 2.09 0.30
C VAL A 100 5.60 3.24 1.12
N VAL A 101 5.03 4.23 0.43
CA VAL A 101 4.52 5.45 1.09
C VAL A 101 3.12 5.83 0.67
N GLY A 102 2.49 5.11 -0.26
CA GLY A 102 1.12 5.37 -0.71
C GLY A 102 0.82 4.70 -2.05
N SER A 103 -0.32 5.04 -2.64
CA SER A 103 -0.65 4.74 -4.04
C SER A 103 -0.97 5.99 -4.83
N GLU A 104 -0.86 5.89 -6.16
CA GLU A 104 -1.45 6.82 -7.09
C GLU A 104 -2.75 6.22 -7.63
N ASP A 105 -3.85 6.84 -7.22
CA ASP A 105 -5.18 6.28 -7.39
C ASP A 105 -5.80 6.75 -8.72
N THR A 106 -6.33 5.81 -9.49
CA THR A 106 -6.96 6.11 -10.78
C THR A 106 -8.39 5.58 -10.84
N THR A 107 -8.56 4.25 -10.77
CA THR A 107 -9.87 3.58 -10.86
C THR A 107 -10.58 3.47 -9.51
N LEU A 108 -9.83 3.21 -8.45
CA LEU A 108 -10.28 3.19 -7.07
C LEU A 108 -9.39 4.15 -6.29
N SER A 109 -9.99 5.10 -5.59
CA SER A 109 -9.26 6.06 -4.77
C SER A 109 -9.61 5.98 -3.30
N LEU A 110 -8.62 6.31 -2.47
CA LEU A 110 -8.68 6.43 -1.03
C LEU A 110 -8.16 7.82 -0.64
N THR A 111 -9.06 8.80 -0.64
CA THR A 111 -8.72 10.22 -0.41
C THR A 111 -9.08 10.70 0.99
N THR A 112 -9.90 9.93 1.70
CA THR A 112 -10.30 10.21 3.09
C THR A 112 -9.86 9.04 3.96
N PRO A 113 -9.10 9.29 5.03
CA PRO A 113 -8.49 10.57 5.38
C PRO A 113 -7.34 10.94 4.41
N ALA A 114 -6.92 12.21 4.42
CA ALA A 114 -5.77 12.65 3.63
C ALA A 114 -4.48 11.97 4.12
N TYR A 115 -3.50 11.86 3.22
CA TYR A 115 -2.18 11.32 3.55
C TYR A 115 -1.55 12.06 4.75
N GLY A 116 -1.20 11.30 5.78
CA GLY A 116 -0.60 11.80 7.02
C GLY A 116 -1.53 12.47 8.00
N ALA A 117 -2.84 12.41 7.75
CA ALA A 117 -3.83 12.85 8.72
C ALA A 117 -3.70 12.10 10.05
N ARG A 118 -4.02 12.81 11.13
CA ARG A 118 -4.25 12.22 12.45
C ARG A 118 -5.65 11.63 12.53
N VAL A 119 -5.74 10.41 13.04
CA VAL A 119 -7.00 9.67 13.15
C VAL A 119 -7.12 8.99 14.51
N SER A 120 -8.35 8.88 14.98
CA SER A 120 -8.72 8.04 16.11
C SER A 120 -9.57 6.86 15.62
N SER A 121 -9.77 5.88 16.50
CA SER A 121 -10.68 4.76 16.23
C SER A 121 -12.10 5.12 16.68
N PRO A 122 -13.12 4.87 15.84
CA PRO A 122 -13.03 4.35 14.48
C PRO A 122 -12.63 5.43 13.46
N VAL A 123 -11.94 5.03 12.38
CA VAL A 123 -11.55 5.93 11.28
C VAL A 123 -12.57 5.88 10.14
N THR A 124 -12.95 7.03 9.61
CA THR A 124 -13.73 7.10 8.36
C THR A 124 -12.79 7.05 7.16
N ALA A 125 -12.94 6.00 6.35
CA ALA A 125 -12.28 5.81 5.07
C ALA A 125 -13.23 6.20 3.93
N GLY A 126 -12.73 6.79 2.86
CA GLY A 126 -13.55 7.12 1.71
C GLY A 126 -12.78 7.57 0.49
N GLY A 127 -13.47 7.59 -0.64
CA GLY A 127 -12.91 8.01 -1.91
C GLY A 127 -13.91 7.79 -3.04
N ARG A 128 -13.39 7.43 -4.22
CA ARG A 128 -14.22 7.23 -5.42
C ARG A 128 -13.84 5.94 -6.12
N ILE A 129 -14.78 5.41 -6.90
CA ILE A 129 -14.57 4.19 -7.68
C ILE A 129 -15.24 4.29 -9.04
N THR A 130 -14.61 3.72 -10.05
CA THR A 130 -15.22 3.39 -11.34
C THR A 130 -15.16 1.89 -11.55
N GLY A 131 -16.31 1.22 -11.63
CA GLY A 131 -16.40 -0.24 -11.75
C GLY A 131 -17.86 -0.70 -11.84
N VAL A 132 -18.10 -2.00 -11.99
CA VAL A 132 -19.45 -2.56 -12.06
C VAL A 132 -19.63 -3.49 -10.85
N ASP A 133 -20.65 -3.23 -10.04
CA ASP A 133 -21.07 -4.08 -8.91
C ASP A 133 -19.91 -4.58 -8.02
N GLU A 134 -19.14 -3.62 -7.51
CA GLU A 134 -17.96 -3.85 -6.71
C GLU A 134 -18.33 -3.99 -5.21
N SER A 135 -17.64 -4.89 -4.51
CA SER A 135 -17.71 -4.97 -3.06
C SER A 135 -16.37 -4.58 -2.47
N LEU A 136 -16.35 -3.48 -1.71
CA LEU A 136 -15.13 -2.99 -1.09
C LEU A 136 -14.88 -3.67 0.26
N ARG A 137 -13.59 -3.90 0.51
CA ARG A 137 -13.02 -4.24 1.81
C ARG A 137 -12.03 -3.16 2.19
N VAL A 138 -12.18 -2.62 3.40
CA VAL A 138 -11.28 -1.63 3.98
C VAL A 138 -10.60 -2.22 5.21
N GLN A 139 -9.28 -2.10 5.27
CA GLN A 139 -8.44 -2.61 6.36
C GLN A 139 -7.55 -1.50 6.92
N VAL A 140 -7.35 -1.50 8.23
CA VAL A 140 -6.26 -0.78 8.88
C VAL A 140 -5.17 -1.80 9.18
N ARG A 141 -3.93 -1.55 8.73
CA ARG A 141 -2.80 -2.45 8.94
C ARG A 141 -1.64 -1.72 9.64
N GLY A 142 -0.88 -2.47 10.43
CA GLY A 142 0.41 -2.06 10.97
C GLY A 142 1.54 -2.80 10.26
N THR A 143 2.73 -2.22 10.26
CA THR A 143 3.99 -2.77 9.70
C THR A 143 4.38 -4.15 10.25
N ALA A 144 4.21 -4.37 11.56
CA ALA A 144 4.70 -5.55 12.27
C ALA A 144 3.84 -6.83 12.12
N SER A 145 2.66 -6.75 11.48
CA SER A 145 1.74 -7.89 11.36
C SER A 145 1.11 -7.95 9.97
N THR A 146 0.96 -9.17 9.46
CA THR A 146 0.19 -9.45 8.24
C THR A 146 -1.32 -9.52 8.49
N ALA A 147 -1.76 -9.59 9.74
CA ALA A 147 -3.18 -9.51 10.10
C ALA A 147 -3.64 -8.04 10.22
N PRO A 148 -4.84 -7.68 9.72
CA PRO A 148 -5.37 -6.34 9.88
C PRO A 148 -5.69 -6.04 11.36
N LEU A 149 -5.46 -4.80 11.77
CA LEU A 149 -5.81 -4.26 13.09
C LEU A 149 -7.29 -3.88 13.22
N GLY A 150 -7.96 -3.75 12.07
CA GLY A 150 -9.37 -3.39 11.94
C GLY A 150 -9.80 -3.61 10.50
N GLU A 151 -11.04 -4.04 10.30
CA GLU A 151 -11.57 -4.35 8.98
C GLU A 151 -13.08 -4.13 8.92
N VAL A 152 -13.55 -3.68 7.74
CA VAL A 152 -14.94 -3.73 7.31
C VAL A 152 -14.98 -4.20 5.85
N ALA A 153 -15.96 -5.03 5.51
CA ALA A 153 -16.15 -5.58 4.18
C ALA A 153 -17.63 -5.51 3.78
N GLY A 154 -17.93 -5.84 2.52
CA GLY A 154 -19.31 -5.85 2.02
C GLY A 154 -19.85 -4.45 1.71
N ILE A 155 -18.97 -3.47 1.52
CA ILE A 155 -19.36 -2.10 1.19
C ILE A 155 -19.74 -2.08 -0.29
N ALA A 156 -21.01 -1.86 -0.58
CA ALA A 156 -21.50 -1.75 -1.96
C ALA A 156 -20.90 -0.52 -2.65
N ALA A 157 -20.33 -0.75 -3.83
CA ALA A 157 -19.73 0.25 -4.67
C ALA A 157 -19.92 -0.11 -6.15
N GLY A 158 -19.78 0.86 -7.05
CA GLY A 158 -19.94 0.62 -8.48
C GLY A 158 -20.60 1.80 -9.17
N GLY A 159 -20.55 1.81 -10.49
CA GLY A 159 -20.90 2.94 -11.33
C GLY A 159 -19.66 3.75 -11.75
N GLN A 160 -19.90 4.85 -12.45
CA GLN A 160 -18.83 5.72 -12.94
C GLN A 160 -18.50 6.80 -11.89
N ASN A 161 -17.24 6.81 -11.43
CA ASN A 161 -16.72 7.79 -10.50
C ASN A 161 -17.64 8.00 -9.27
N GLN A 162 -18.18 6.92 -8.70
CA GLN A 162 -19.12 7.01 -7.58
C GLN A 162 -18.38 7.14 -6.25
N PRO A 163 -18.89 7.96 -5.30
CA PRO A 163 -18.30 8.06 -3.98
C PRO A 163 -18.56 6.78 -3.17
N TRP A 164 -17.63 6.45 -2.29
CA TRP A 164 -17.80 5.40 -1.29
C TRP A 164 -17.25 5.88 0.07
N SER A 165 -17.78 5.33 1.15
CA SER A 165 -17.33 5.63 2.52
C SER A 165 -17.58 4.44 3.44
N ALA A 166 -16.71 4.26 4.42
CA ALA A 166 -16.86 3.25 5.46
C ALA A 166 -16.20 3.71 6.76
N THR A 167 -16.72 3.23 7.89
CA THR A 167 -16.14 3.49 9.22
C THR A 167 -15.49 2.21 9.73
N VAL A 168 -14.19 2.27 10.01
CA VAL A 168 -13.38 1.12 10.39
C VAL A 168 -12.97 1.24 11.85
N PRO A 169 -13.52 0.43 12.77
CA PRO A 169 -12.95 0.29 14.09
C PRO A 169 -11.61 -0.44 14.00
N PHE A 170 -10.61 0.02 14.74
CA PHE A 170 -9.28 -0.60 14.83
C PHE A 170 -8.66 -0.42 16.20
N ALA A 171 -7.63 -1.23 16.52
CA ALA A 171 -6.82 -1.10 17.72
C ALA A 171 -5.35 -0.80 17.38
N ALA A 172 -4.83 0.33 17.85
CA ALA A 172 -3.43 0.72 17.70
C ALA A 172 -3.03 1.70 18.80
N ALA A 173 -1.74 1.74 19.15
CA ALA A 173 -1.20 2.74 20.06
C ALA A 173 -1.10 4.12 19.38
N ASP A 174 -1.34 5.18 20.15
CA ASP A 174 -1.14 6.56 19.71
C ASP A 174 0.31 6.81 19.27
N GLY A 175 0.49 7.75 18.34
CA GLY A 175 1.78 8.11 17.76
C GLY A 175 2.29 7.16 16.68
N THR A 176 1.61 6.04 16.45
CA THR A 176 2.02 5.07 15.44
C THR A 176 1.50 5.40 14.03
N VAL A 177 2.22 4.94 13.00
CA VAL A 177 1.80 5.06 11.60
C VAL A 177 1.02 3.81 11.19
N ARG A 178 -0.08 4.00 10.45
CA ARG A 178 -0.89 2.90 9.92
C ARG A 178 -1.16 3.06 8.44
N THR A 179 -1.32 1.92 7.79
CA THR A 179 -1.73 1.83 6.39
C THR A 179 -3.22 1.55 6.35
N LEU A 180 -3.98 2.48 5.79
CA LEU A 180 -5.37 2.24 5.42
C LEU A 180 -5.38 1.69 3.99
N VAL A 181 -6.04 0.56 3.79
CA VAL A 181 -6.08 -0.16 2.52
C VAL A 181 -7.55 -0.33 2.13
N VAL A 182 -7.89 -0.01 0.89
CA VAL A 182 -9.16 -0.39 0.28
C VAL A 182 -8.90 -1.31 -0.90
N SER A 183 -9.73 -2.34 -1.08
CA SER A 183 -9.61 -3.29 -2.18
C SER A 183 -10.97 -3.74 -2.69
N THR A 184 -11.01 -4.15 -3.96
CA THR A 184 -12.14 -4.87 -4.56
C THR A 184 -11.79 -6.33 -4.77
N ALA A 185 -12.81 -7.20 -4.73
CA ALA A 185 -12.67 -8.56 -5.21
C ALA A 185 -12.53 -8.56 -6.75
N SER A 186 -11.71 -9.46 -7.29
CA SER A 186 -11.66 -9.72 -8.72
C SER A 186 -12.82 -10.62 -9.13
N HIS A 187 -13.47 -10.31 -10.26
CA HIS A 187 -14.50 -11.17 -10.85
C HIS A 187 -13.92 -12.29 -11.72
N ILE A 188 -12.60 -12.26 -11.98
CA ILE A 188 -11.93 -13.15 -12.93
C ILE A 188 -11.13 -14.23 -12.20
N ASN A 189 -10.59 -13.90 -11.03
CA ASN A 189 -9.82 -14.80 -10.15
C ASN A 189 -10.31 -14.64 -8.71
N GLU A 190 -10.14 -15.64 -7.83
CA GLU A 190 -10.43 -15.56 -6.38
C GLU A 190 -9.44 -14.62 -5.63
N GLY A 191 -9.29 -13.37 -6.09
CA GLY A 191 -8.26 -12.45 -5.63
C GLY A 191 -8.69 -10.98 -5.68
N ILE A 192 -7.71 -10.09 -5.84
CA ILE A 192 -7.94 -8.64 -5.82
C ILE A 192 -8.04 -8.07 -7.24
N GLY A 193 -9.09 -7.27 -7.49
CA GLY A 193 -9.29 -6.57 -8.75
C GLY A 193 -8.54 -5.24 -8.78
N ARG A 194 -8.85 -4.36 -7.82
CA ARG A 194 -8.17 -3.07 -7.60
C ARG A 194 -7.87 -2.86 -6.13
N PHE A 195 -6.86 -2.06 -5.82
CA PHE A 195 -6.66 -1.56 -4.46
C PHE A 195 -6.00 -0.19 -4.43
N ALA A 196 -6.15 0.51 -3.30
CA ALA A 196 -5.51 1.78 -3.00
C ALA A 196 -5.09 1.83 -1.53
N ILE A 197 -4.06 2.60 -1.21
CA ILE A 197 -3.52 2.73 0.14
C ILE A 197 -3.22 4.19 0.50
N THR A 198 -3.36 4.53 1.77
CA THR A 198 -2.87 5.80 2.33
C THR A 198 -2.28 5.60 3.73
N GLY A 199 -1.36 6.48 4.09
CA GLY A 199 -0.74 6.52 5.42
C GLY A 199 -1.46 7.46 6.37
N VAL A 200 -1.64 7.04 7.62
CA VAL A 200 -2.25 7.86 8.68
C VAL A 200 -1.43 7.78 9.98
N ARG A 201 -1.63 8.75 10.88
CA ARG A 201 -1.05 8.75 12.23
C ARG A 201 -2.15 8.54 13.26
N VAL A 202 -1.93 7.63 14.20
CA VAL A 202 -2.89 7.41 15.30
C VAL A 202 -2.72 8.49 16.38
N GLY A 203 -3.83 9.06 16.83
CA GLY A 203 -3.90 10.09 17.89
C GLY A 203 -4.03 11.50 17.35
#